data_AF-A0A2E0AD98-F1
#
_entry.id   AF-A0A2E0AD98-F1
#
_cell.length_a   1.000
_cell.length_b   1.000
_cell.length_c   1.000
_cell.angle_alpha   90.00
_cell.angle_beta   90.00
_cell.angle_gamma   90.00
#
_symmetry.space_group_name_H-M   'P 1'
#
loop_
_entity.id
_entity.type
_entity.pdbx_description
1 polymer ?
#
loop_
_entity_poly.entity_id
_entity_poly.type
_entity_poly.pdbx_seq_one_letter_code
_entity_poly.pdbx_strand_id
1 'polypeptide(L)'
;MTLLIPFPDISPVIFSIPIPVWTFSWDAQNYSLGGFDLAIHWYALAYVFGILFASWLIRQTIRRPALWPQNTPALTEKNLDDLMSWMVIGIIVGGRMGYVLFYKPQIYLADPIAALRIFDGGMSFHGGFLGVIFAGVAFCWKHQISIPRMADIIAISAPAGLLFGRLSNFINGELWGRETNLPWGVIFPGVDAQTCANAISGFCARHPSQLYEALGEGLILGSVLLYLVFRTQALRFTGLLTGIFVSCYGFTRFLVEIVRQPDAHFQSLENPIGFAIQFGKLGLTMGQILSLPMIFIGLWLVYRARLK
;
A
#
# COMPACT_ATOMS: atom_id res chain seq x y z
N MET A 1 14.58 25.99 22.49
CA MET A 1 14.92 24.56 22.41
C MET A 1 13.87 23.92 21.52
N THR A 2 14.21 23.59 20.29
CA THR A 2 13.27 22.92 19.37
C THR A 2 13.02 21.52 19.92
N LEU A 3 11.79 21.23 20.34
CA LEU A 3 11.40 19.88 20.75
C LEU A 3 11.48 18.97 19.52
N LEU A 4 12.45 18.05 19.52
CA LEU A 4 12.53 16.98 18.53
C LEU A 4 11.95 15.72 19.16
N ILE A 5 11.16 14.97 18.40
CA ILE A 5 10.54 13.73 18.89
C ILE A 5 11.52 12.58 18.59
N PRO A 6 12.04 11.87 19.61
CA PRO A 6 12.82 10.66 19.35
C PRO A 6 11.93 9.59 18.73
N PHE A 7 12.46 8.79 17.81
CA PHE A 7 11.74 7.63 17.30
C PHE A 7 11.47 6.65 18.46
N PRO A 8 10.26 6.07 18.56
CA PRO A 8 9.94 5.15 19.64
C PRO A 8 10.82 3.91 19.59
N ASP A 9 11.15 3.37 20.76
CA ASP A 9 11.88 2.11 20.88
C ASP A 9 10.95 0.93 20.53
N ILE A 10 10.78 0.70 19.23
CA ILE A 10 9.92 -0.33 18.66
C ILE A 10 10.70 -1.10 17.59
N SER A 11 10.70 -2.42 17.71
CA SER A 11 11.32 -3.30 16.71
C SER A 11 10.38 -3.52 15.51
N PRO A 12 10.89 -3.53 14.26
CA PRO A 12 10.12 -3.93 13.09
C PRO A 12 9.71 -5.41 13.12
N VAL A 13 10.48 -6.22 13.86
CA VAL A 13 10.21 -7.63 14.13
C VAL A 13 9.46 -7.76 15.45
N ILE A 14 8.29 -8.40 15.41
CA ILE A 14 7.44 -8.65 16.58
C ILE A 14 8.10 -9.72 17.46
N PHE A 15 8.45 -10.84 16.82
CA PHE A 15 9.22 -11.90 17.43
C PHE A 15 9.91 -12.72 16.34
N SER A 16 11.02 -13.35 16.70
CA SER A 16 11.76 -14.27 15.85
C SER A 16 11.99 -15.59 16.58
N ILE A 17 11.77 -16.69 15.89
CA ILE A 17 12.08 -18.04 16.39
C ILE A 17 13.27 -18.56 15.60
N PRO A 18 14.43 -18.83 16.24
CA PRO A 18 15.56 -19.43 15.57
C PRO A 18 15.23 -20.89 15.23
N ILE A 19 15.27 -21.24 13.95
CA ILE A 19 15.07 -22.61 13.49
C ILE A 19 16.44 -23.29 13.45
N PRO A 20 16.68 -24.33 14.28
CA PRO A 20 17.97 -24.99 14.34
C PRO A 20 18.32 -25.65 13.00
N VAL A 21 19.63 -25.75 12.72
CA VAL A 21 20.11 -26.53 11.58
C VAL A 21 20.02 -28.01 11.93
N TRP A 22 19.26 -28.76 11.14
CA TRP A 22 19.28 -30.22 11.14
C TRP A 22 20.15 -30.71 10.00
N THR A 23 21.19 -31.46 10.33
CA THR A 23 22.07 -32.10 9.35
C THR A 23 21.76 -33.59 9.27
N PHE A 24 21.57 -34.13 8.08
CA PHE A 24 21.34 -35.56 7.85
C PHE A 24 22.12 -36.03 6.62
N SER A 25 22.55 -37.28 6.62
CA SER A 25 23.27 -37.89 5.52
C SER A 25 22.41 -38.94 4.82
N TRP A 26 22.40 -38.91 3.49
CA TRP A 26 21.74 -39.93 2.65
C TRP A 26 22.62 -40.22 1.44
N ASP A 27 22.87 -41.51 1.18
CA ASP A 27 23.75 -41.99 0.10
C ASP A 27 25.12 -41.27 0.01
N ALA A 28 25.85 -41.20 1.13
CA ALA A 28 27.13 -40.50 1.28
C ALA A 28 27.11 -38.98 0.99
N GLN A 29 25.95 -38.38 0.73
CA GLN A 29 25.76 -36.94 0.63
C GLN A 29 25.23 -36.37 1.95
N ASN A 30 25.74 -35.20 2.34
CA ASN A 30 25.27 -34.47 3.51
C ASN A 30 24.25 -33.42 3.07
N TYR A 31 23.11 -33.39 3.76
CA TYR A 31 22.06 -32.41 3.60
C TYR A 31 21.89 -31.63 4.90
N SER A 32 21.54 -30.35 4.77
CA SER A 32 21.16 -29.50 5.89
C SER A 32 19.81 -28.85 5.62
N LEU A 33 18.99 -28.77 6.66
CA LEU A 33 17.70 -28.10 6.65
C LEU A 33 17.61 -27.20 7.89
N GLY A 34 17.04 -26.00 7.75
CA GLY A 34 16.97 -25.03 8.85
C GLY A 34 18.14 -24.04 8.84
N GLY A 35 18.46 -23.46 10.00
CA GLY A 35 19.52 -22.45 10.13
C GLY A 35 19.12 -21.02 9.76
N PHE A 36 17.83 -20.70 9.91
CA PHE A 36 17.29 -19.38 9.64
C PHE A 36 16.40 -18.92 10.78
N ASP A 37 16.23 -17.61 10.92
CA ASP A 37 15.28 -17.03 11.85
C ASP A 37 13.91 -16.87 11.20
N LEU A 38 12.91 -17.53 11.78
CA LEU A 38 11.52 -17.29 11.41
C LEU A 38 11.03 -16.03 12.13
N ALA A 39 11.15 -14.88 11.46
CA ALA A 39 10.80 -13.57 12.00
C ALA A 39 9.44 -13.07 11.51
N ILE A 40 8.51 -12.78 12.44
CA ILE A 40 7.23 -12.15 12.11
C ILE A 40 7.36 -10.64 12.22
N HIS A 41 7.11 -9.94 11.11
CA HIS A 41 7.20 -8.49 11.03
C HIS A 41 5.84 -7.84 11.21
N TRP A 42 5.81 -6.60 11.73
CA TRP A 42 4.57 -5.80 11.82
C TRP A 42 3.89 -5.61 10.47
N TYR A 43 4.67 -5.51 9.41
CA TYR A 43 4.19 -5.39 8.04
C TYR A 43 3.33 -6.58 7.60
N ALA A 44 3.70 -7.80 8.00
CA ALA A 44 2.90 -9.01 7.70
C ALA A 44 1.54 -8.96 8.43
N LEU A 45 1.53 -8.54 9.69
CA LEU A 45 0.29 -8.37 10.44
C LEU A 45 -0.59 -7.26 9.86
N ALA A 46 -0.02 -6.15 9.39
CA ALA A 46 -0.78 -5.09 8.74
C ALA A 46 -1.54 -5.60 7.51
N TYR A 47 -0.92 -6.46 6.69
CA TYR A 47 -1.62 -7.10 5.58
C TYR A 47 -2.75 -8.02 6.04
N VAL A 48 -2.49 -8.87 7.02
CA VAL A 48 -3.50 -9.79 7.55
C VAL A 48 -4.69 -9.00 8.12
N PHE A 49 -4.43 -7.99 8.95
CA PHE A 49 -5.49 -7.14 9.50
C PHE A 49 -6.23 -6.36 8.40
N GLY A 50 -5.52 -5.84 7.41
CA GLY A 50 -6.13 -5.18 6.25
C GLY A 50 -7.10 -6.09 5.50
N ILE A 51 -6.70 -7.33 5.20
CA ILE A 51 -7.52 -8.32 4.48
C ILE A 51 -8.72 -8.76 5.34
N LEU A 52 -8.49 -9.07 6.61
CA LEU A 52 -9.56 -9.49 7.52
C LEU A 52 -10.59 -8.37 7.75
N PHE A 53 -10.13 -7.14 7.94
CA PHE A 53 -11.00 -5.98 8.08
C PHE A 53 -11.77 -5.70 6.79
N ALA A 54 -11.11 -5.79 5.63
CA ALA A 54 -11.77 -5.64 4.34
C ALA A 54 -12.87 -6.68 4.15
N SER A 55 -12.57 -7.97 4.37
CA SER A 55 -13.57 -9.05 4.30
C SER A 55 -14.73 -8.81 5.26
N TRP A 56 -14.45 -8.47 6.52
CA TRP A 56 -15.47 -8.15 7.51
C TRP A 56 -16.36 -6.99 7.06
N LEU A 57 -15.77 -5.85 6.66
CA LEU A 57 -16.50 -4.65 6.26
C LEU A 57 -17.36 -4.88 5.02
N ILE A 58 -16.82 -5.58 4.01
CA ILE A 58 -17.55 -5.91 2.79
C ILE A 58 -18.74 -6.82 3.14
N ARG A 59 -18.53 -7.83 3.99
CA ARG A 59 -19.61 -8.71 4.47
C ARG A 59 -20.70 -7.93 5.20
N GLN A 60 -20.33 -7.00 6.07
CA GLN A 60 -21.27 -6.09 6.74
C GLN A 60 -22.08 -5.25 5.73
N THR A 61 -21.48 -4.84 4.63
CA THR A 61 -22.13 -4.03 3.60
C THR A 61 -23.08 -4.87 2.74
N ILE A 62 -22.68 -6.09 2.37
CA ILE A 62 -23.51 -7.04 1.60
C ILE A 62 -24.76 -7.46 2.39
N ARG A 63 -24.64 -7.66 3.70
CA ARG A 63 -25.74 -8.02 4.61
C ARG A 63 -26.81 -6.93 4.79
N ARG A 64 -26.66 -5.77 4.16
CA ARG A 64 -27.61 -4.65 4.23
C ARG A 64 -28.20 -4.34 2.85
N PRO A 65 -29.17 -5.12 2.36
CA PRO A 65 -29.81 -4.93 1.05
C PRO A 65 -30.24 -3.49 0.76
N ALA A 66 -30.79 -2.78 1.75
CA ALA A 66 -31.32 -1.42 1.60
C ALA A 66 -30.29 -0.37 1.12
N LEU A 67 -28.99 -0.64 1.27
CA LEU A 67 -27.91 0.25 0.80
C LEU A 67 -27.75 0.21 -0.73
N TRP A 68 -28.30 -0.81 -1.40
CA TRP A 68 -27.99 -1.13 -2.78
C TRP A 68 -29.11 -0.70 -3.75
N PRO A 69 -28.77 -0.46 -5.03
CA PRO A 69 -29.76 -0.38 -6.09
C PRO A 69 -30.68 -1.60 -6.07
N GLN A 70 -32.00 -1.36 -6.14
CA GLN A 70 -33.04 -2.41 -6.16
C GLN A 70 -32.91 -3.43 -5.01
N ASN A 71 -32.36 -3.01 -3.86
CA ASN A 71 -32.10 -3.86 -2.71
C ASN A 71 -31.26 -5.12 -3.02
N THR A 72 -30.43 -5.08 -4.05
CA THR A 72 -29.68 -6.24 -4.53
C THR A 72 -28.19 -5.97 -4.36
N PRO A 73 -27.48 -6.64 -3.44
CA PRO A 73 -26.02 -6.49 -3.28
C PRO A 73 -25.25 -6.86 -4.56
N ALA A 74 -24.03 -6.31 -4.74
CA ALA A 74 -23.25 -6.61 -5.94
C ALA A 74 -22.70 -8.04 -5.98
N LEU A 75 -22.45 -8.64 -4.81
CA LEU A 75 -21.99 -10.01 -4.67
C LEU A 75 -22.59 -10.66 -3.41
N THR A 76 -22.53 -11.99 -3.35
CA THR A 76 -22.96 -12.81 -2.21
C THR A 76 -21.80 -13.01 -1.22
N GLU A 77 -22.10 -13.50 -0.01
CA GLU A 77 -21.05 -13.86 0.96
C GLU A 77 -20.13 -14.98 0.45
N LYS A 78 -20.68 -15.96 -0.28
CA LYS A 78 -19.86 -17.01 -0.92
C LYS A 78 -18.89 -16.40 -1.94
N ASN A 79 -19.38 -15.51 -2.79
CA ASN A 79 -18.53 -14.81 -3.75
C ASN A 79 -17.48 -13.94 -3.05
N LEU A 80 -17.73 -13.44 -1.83
CA LEU A 80 -16.77 -12.64 -1.10
C LEU A 80 -15.57 -13.47 -0.65
N ASP A 81 -15.81 -14.66 -0.09
CA ASP A 81 -14.73 -15.52 0.39
C ASP A 81 -13.85 -15.96 -0.79
N ASP A 82 -14.49 -16.35 -1.91
CA ASP A 82 -13.79 -16.67 -3.15
C ASP A 82 -13.00 -15.45 -3.66
N LEU A 83 -13.61 -14.26 -3.70
CA LEU A 83 -12.93 -13.02 -4.13
C LEU A 83 -11.68 -12.75 -3.30
N MET A 84 -11.75 -12.88 -1.96
CA MET A 84 -10.60 -12.63 -1.09
C MET A 84 -9.43 -13.57 -1.43
N SER A 85 -9.70 -14.85 -1.69
CA SER A 85 -8.67 -15.79 -2.17
C SER A 85 -8.09 -15.38 -3.52
N TRP A 86 -8.92 -14.95 -4.47
CA TRP A 86 -8.46 -14.44 -5.76
C TRP A 86 -7.56 -13.21 -5.60
N MET A 87 -7.91 -12.27 -4.73
CA MET A 87 -7.11 -11.08 -4.47
C MET A 87 -5.76 -11.43 -3.85
N VAL A 88 -5.72 -12.34 -2.86
CA VAL A 88 -4.48 -12.80 -2.23
C VAL A 88 -3.56 -13.46 -3.25
N ILE A 89 -4.08 -14.37 -4.07
CA ILE A 89 -3.32 -15.01 -5.15
C ILE A 89 -2.83 -13.96 -6.16
N GLY A 90 -3.69 -13.01 -6.54
CA GLY A 90 -3.35 -11.91 -7.44
C GLY A 90 -2.18 -11.07 -6.92
N ILE A 91 -2.19 -10.68 -5.65
CA ILE A 91 -1.08 -9.94 -5.02
C ILE A 91 0.21 -10.74 -5.05
N ILE A 92 0.17 -12.02 -4.64
CA ILE A 92 1.37 -12.85 -4.53
C ILE A 92 1.96 -13.13 -5.91
N VAL A 93 1.14 -13.63 -6.84
CA VAL A 93 1.58 -13.98 -8.20
C VAL A 93 2.01 -12.72 -8.95
N GLY A 94 1.19 -11.68 -8.95
CA GLY A 94 1.50 -10.42 -9.63
C GLY A 94 2.74 -9.76 -9.06
N GLY A 95 2.86 -9.70 -7.73
CA GLY A 95 4.02 -9.10 -7.05
C GLY A 95 5.31 -9.85 -7.36
N ARG A 96 5.26 -11.18 -7.36
CA ARG A 96 6.41 -12.01 -7.69
C ARG A 96 6.79 -11.89 -9.17
N MET A 97 5.83 -12.02 -10.07
CA MET A 97 6.08 -11.89 -11.52
C MET A 97 6.60 -10.51 -11.88
N GLY A 98 6.04 -9.44 -11.30
CA GLY A 98 6.54 -8.09 -11.52
C GLY A 98 7.99 -7.93 -11.05
N TYR A 99 8.36 -8.54 -9.92
CA TYR A 99 9.76 -8.51 -9.46
C TYR A 99 10.68 -9.26 -10.43
N VAL A 100 10.30 -10.48 -10.81
CA VAL A 100 11.04 -11.35 -11.73
C VAL A 100 11.29 -10.65 -13.07
N LEU A 101 10.24 -10.05 -13.65
CA LEU A 101 10.29 -9.46 -14.99
C LEU A 101 10.99 -8.10 -15.02
N PHE A 102 10.78 -7.24 -14.02
CA PHE A 102 11.25 -5.85 -14.08
C PHE A 102 12.58 -5.59 -13.36
N TYR A 103 12.96 -6.40 -12.38
CA TYR A 103 14.14 -6.11 -11.56
C TYR A 103 15.31 -7.06 -11.81
N LYS A 104 15.06 -8.35 -12.04
CA LYS A 104 16.12 -9.36 -12.20
C LYS A 104 15.86 -10.36 -13.35
N PRO A 105 15.46 -9.92 -14.56
CA PRO A 105 15.05 -10.83 -15.62
C PRO A 105 16.15 -11.83 -16.04
N GLN A 106 17.41 -11.39 -16.09
CA GLN A 106 18.53 -12.25 -16.50
C GLN A 106 18.79 -13.41 -15.52
N ILE A 107 18.60 -13.19 -14.22
CA ILE A 107 18.78 -14.23 -13.19
C ILE A 107 17.74 -15.33 -13.35
N TYR A 108 16.48 -14.96 -13.61
CA TYR A 108 15.38 -15.91 -13.74
C TYR A 108 15.30 -16.58 -15.11
N LEU A 109 15.92 -16.00 -16.15
CA LEU A 109 16.14 -16.71 -17.41
C LEU A 109 17.14 -17.86 -17.26
N ALA A 110 18.14 -17.70 -16.39
CA ALA A 110 19.12 -18.74 -16.09
C ALA A 110 18.58 -19.82 -15.14
N ASP A 111 17.72 -19.45 -14.19
CA ASP A 111 17.01 -20.37 -13.29
C ASP A 111 15.51 -20.01 -13.20
N PRO A 112 14.66 -20.56 -14.09
CA PRO A 112 13.23 -20.28 -14.08
C PRO A 112 12.52 -20.75 -12.80
N ILE A 113 13.04 -21.79 -12.13
CA ILE A 113 12.43 -22.34 -10.90
C ILE A 113 12.61 -21.35 -9.74
N ALA A 114 13.67 -20.56 -9.72
CA ALA A 114 13.87 -19.49 -8.74
C ALA A 114 12.70 -18.48 -8.71
N ALA A 115 11.92 -18.33 -9.79
CA ALA A 115 10.75 -17.47 -9.81
C ALA A 115 9.69 -17.92 -8.80
N LEU A 116 9.61 -19.21 -8.46
CA LEU A 116 8.65 -19.77 -7.48
C LEU A 116 9.11 -19.62 -6.02
N ARG A 117 10.38 -19.29 -5.77
CA ARG A 117 10.94 -19.10 -4.41
C ARG A 117 10.51 -17.76 -3.83
N ILE A 118 9.25 -17.67 -3.40
CA ILE A 118 8.67 -16.46 -2.80
C ILE A 118 9.26 -16.10 -1.43
N PHE A 119 9.89 -17.06 -0.75
CA PHE A 119 10.50 -16.87 0.57
C PHE A 119 11.85 -16.15 0.53
N ASP A 120 12.49 -16.08 -0.64
CA ASP A 120 13.75 -15.34 -0.84
C ASP A 120 13.56 -13.82 -0.78
N GLY A 121 12.33 -13.36 -0.53
CA GLY A 121 11.93 -11.97 -0.72
C GLY A 121 11.84 -11.59 -2.21
N GLY A 122 11.72 -10.29 -2.49
CA GLY A 122 11.58 -9.78 -3.85
C GLY A 122 10.13 -9.82 -4.35
N MET A 123 9.43 -8.71 -4.10
CA MET A 123 8.05 -8.46 -4.52
C MET A 123 7.97 -7.08 -5.16
N SER A 124 7.25 -6.95 -6.27
CA SER A 124 6.98 -5.67 -6.93
C SER A 124 5.63 -5.13 -6.52
N PHE A 125 5.58 -3.89 -6.03
CA PHE A 125 4.33 -3.20 -5.75
C PHE A 125 3.45 -3.08 -7.00
N HIS A 126 4.00 -2.61 -8.11
CA HIS A 126 3.28 -2.46 -9.38
C HIS A 126 2.76 -3.80 -9.91
N GLY A 127 3.59 -4.85 -9.80
CA GLY A 127 3.18 -6.21 -10.15
C GLY A 127 2.01 -6.69 -9.29
N GLY A 128 2.08 -6.50 -7.98
CA GLY A 128 1.01 -6.88 -7.05
C GLY A 128 -0.29 -6.13 -7.32
N PHE A 129 -0.21 -4.82 -7.57
CA PHE A 129 -1.35 -3.98 -7.92
C PHE A 129 -2.03 -4.44 -9.21
N LEU A 130 -1.26 -4.67 -10.27
CA LEU A 130 -1.79 -5.21 -11.53
C LEU A 130 -2.39 -6.60 -11.33
N GLY A 131 -1.74 -7.46 -10.55
CA GLY A 131 -2.24 -8.78 -10.20
C GLY A 131 -3.62 -8.75 -9.53
N VAL A 132 -3.83 -7.81 -8.60
CA VAL A 132 -5.16 -7.57 -7.97
C VAL A 132 -6.19 -7.13 -9.00
N ILE A 133 -5.84 -6.18 -9.87
CA ILE A 133 -6.76 -5.70 -10.92
C ILE A 133 -7.17 -6.87 -11.82
N PHE A 134 -6.20 -7.65 -12.33
CA PHE A 134 -6.49 -8.79 -13.19
C PHE A 134 -7.32 -9.85 -12.48
N ALA A 135 -6.96 -10.22 -11.24
CA ALA A 135 -7.71 -11.19 -10.46
C ALA A 135 -9.15 -10.72 -10.20
N GLY A 136 -9.35 -9.46 -9.80
CA GLY A 136 -10.66 -8.89 -9.56
C GLY A 136 -11.53 -8.81 -10.82
N VAL A 137 -10.96 -8.39 -11.95
CA VAL A 137 -11.66 -8.33 -13.24
C VAL A 137 -12.04 -9.73 -13.73
N ALA A 138 -11.10 -10.68 -13.68
CA ALA A 138 -11.34 -12.06 -14.08
C ALA A 138 -12.40 -12.73 -13.18
N PHE A 139 -12.37 -12.47 -11.87
CA PHE A 139 -13.41 -12.91 -10.95
C PHE A 139 -14.78 -12.34 -11.32
N CYS A 140 -14.86 -11.04 -11.59
CA CYS A 140 -16.10 -10.40 -12.00
C CYS A 140 -16.67 -11.01 -13.28
N TRP A 141 -15.84 -11.28 -14.29
CA TRP A 141 -16.27 -11.93 -15.52
C TRP A 141 -16.76 -13.35 -15.29
N LYS A 142 -16.02 -14.15 -14.53
CA LYS A 142 -16.38 -15.54 -14.21
C LYS A 142 -17.73 -15.64 -13.49
N HIS A 143 -18.01 -14.71 -12.59
CA HIS A 143 -19.21 -14.71 -11.75
C HIS A 143 -20.30 -13.74 -12.22
N GLN A 144 -20.14 -13.12 -13.40
CA GLN A 144 -21.08 -12.14 -13.97
C GLN A 144 -21.40 -10.96 -13.02
N ILE A 145 -20.41 -10.52 -12.23
CA ILE A 145 -20.53 -9.40 -11.30
C ILE A 145 -20.16 -8.11 -12.03
N SER A 146 -20.95 -7.05 -11.79
CA SER A 146 -20.67 -5.72 -12.33
C SER A 146 -19.37 -5.15 -11.76
N ILE A 147 -18.37 -4.97 -12.63
CA ILE A 147 -17.04 -4.44 -12.25
C ILE A 147 -17.13 -3.10 -11.51
N PRO A 148 -17.89 -2.08 -11.98
CA PRO A 148 -18.00 -0.82 -11.26
C PRO A 148 -18.60 -0.96 -9.85
N ARG A 149 -19.56 -1.87 -9.68
CA ARG A 149 -20.17 -2.14 -8.36
C ARG A 149 -19.19 -2.89 -7.45
N MET A 150 -18.38 -3.79 -8.00
CA MET A 150 -17.28 -4.42 -7.27
C MET A 150 -16.22 -3.39 -6.87
N ALA A 151 -15.88 -2.47 -7.76
CA ALA A 151 -14.89 -1.42 -7.49
C ALA A 151 -15.34 -0.49 -6.34
N ASP A 152 -16.62 -0.14 -6.25
CA ASP A 152 -17.14 0.66 -5.12
C ASP A 152 -16.95 -0.06 -3.77
N ILE A 153 -17.08 -1.39 -3.75
CA ILE A 153 -16.92 -2.23 -2.56
C ILE A 153 -15.46 -2.35 -2.15
N ILE A 154 -14.57 -2.51 -3.13
CA ILE A 154 -13.14 -2.55 -2.86
C ILE A 154 -12.68 -1.18 -2.35
N ALA A 155 -13.17 -0.09 -2.96
CA ALA A 155 -12.83 1.28 -2.59
C ALA A 155 -13.13 1.60 -1.11
N ILE A 156 -14.22 1.09 -0.54
CA ILE A 156 -14.58 1.36 0.87
C ILE A 156 -13.68 0.63 1.88
N SER A 157 -13.00 -0.45 1.44
CA SER A 157 -12.15 -1.27 2.30
C SER A 157 -10.66 -1.00 2.13
N ALA A 158 -10.23 -0.51 0.96
CA ALA A 158 -8.85 -0.18 0.66
C ALA A 158 -8.17 0.77 1.69
N PRO A 159 -8.84 1.80 2.24
CA PRO A 159 -8.23 2.69 3.23
C PRO A 159 -7.73 1.98 4.49
N ALA A 160 -8.35 0.88 4.90
CA ALA A 160 -7.87 0.13 6.07
C ALA A 160 -6.50 -0.52 5.78
N GLY A 161 -6.32 -1.10 4.59
CA GLY A 161 -5.02 -1.62 4.15
C GLY A 161 -3.96 -0.53 4.05
N LEU A 162 -4.32 0.65 3.54
CA LEU A 162 -3.43 1.82 3.49
C LEU A 162 -3.06 2.28 4.90
N LEU A 163 -4.02 2.42 5.80
CA LEU A 163 -3.79 2.80 7.20
C LEU A 163 -2.77 1.88 7.86
N PHE A 164 -3.03 0.57 7.87
CA PHE A 164 -2.15 -0.39 8.53
C PHE A 164 -0.78 -0.46 7.87
N GLY A 165 -0.73 -0.45 6.53
CA GLY A 165 0.53 -0.45 5.79
C GLY A 165 1.40 0.76 6.12
N ARG A 166 0.81 1.96 6.19
CA ARG A 166 1.54 3.19 6.53
C ARG A 166 1.99 3.24 7.99
N LEU A 167 1.20 2.71 8.91
CA LEU A 167 1.63 2.53 10.29
C LEU A 167 2.80 1.55 10.40
N SER A 168 2.81 0.47 9.61
CA SER A 168 3.95 -0.43 9.55
C SER A 168 5.18 0.20 8.91
N ASN A 169 5.03 1.07 7.90
CA ASN A 169 6.17 1.83 7.37
C ASN A 169 6.78 2.75 8.45
N PHE A 170 5.94 3.37 9.28
CA PHE A 170 6.43 4.15 10.41
C PHE A 170 7.19 3.28 11.41
N ILE A 171 6.64 2.13 11.82
CA ILE A 171 7.28 1.17 12.73
C ILE A 171 8.62 0.65 12.17
N ASN A 172 8.69 0.42 10.85
CA ASN A 172 9.91 0.01 10.16
C ASN A 172 10.95 1.13 10.05
N GLY A 173 10.59 2.38 10.34
CA GLY A 173 11.46 3.53 10.13
C GLY A 173 11.77 3.78 8.66
N GLU A 174 10.84 3.48 7.73
CA GLU A 174 11.06 3.61 6.29
C GLU A 174 10.07 4.59 5.65
N LEU A 175 10.41 5.16 4.48
CA LEU A 175 9.58 6.12 3.74
C LEU A 175 9.27 7.42 4.51
N TRP A 176 10.21 7.87 5.34
CA TRP A 176 10.16 9.18 5.99
C TRP A 176 10.20 10.33 4.99
N GLY A 177 9.88 11.51 5.48
CA GLY A 177 9.88 12.74 4.70
C GLY A 177 11.22 13.45 4.64
N ARG A 178 11.18 14.65 4.08
CA ARG A 178 12.29 15.61 4.02
C ARG A 178 12.69 16.05 5.43
N GLU A 179 13.93 16.57 5.54
CA GLU A 179 14.41 17.24 6.75
C GLU A 179 13.43 18.34 7.17
N THR A 180 13.21 18.49 8.48
CA THR A 180 12.25 19.47 9.00
C THR A 180 12.64 20.00 10.37
N ASN A 181 12.34 21.28 10.58
CA ASN A 181 12.57 21.97 11.85
C ASN A 181 11.27 22.19 12.64
N LEU A 182 10.17 21.59 12.18
CA LEU A 182 8.86 21.70 12.82
C LEU A 182 8.85 20.92 14.16
N PRO A 183 8.04 21.34 15.14
CA PRO A 183 8.07 20.78 16.50
C PRO A 183 7.58 19.33 16.62
N TRP A 184 7.07 18.75 15.52
CA TRP A 184 6.67 17.34 15.43
C TRP A 184 7.58 16.51 14.51
N GLY A 185 8.75 17.05 14.13
CA GLY A 185 9.77 16.30 13.42
C GLY A 185 10.27 15.12 14.24
N VAL A 186 10.45 13.97 13.59
CA VAL A 186 10.87 12.72 14.25
C VAL A 186 12.32 12.41 13.87
N ILE A 187 13.13 12.03 14.86
CA ILE A 187 14.52 11.58 14.67
C ILE A 187 14.49 10.08 14.38
N PHE A 188 14.37 9.72 13.11
CA PHE A 188 14.29 8.32 12.69
C PHE A 188 15.66 7.60 12.75
N PRO A 189 15.70 6.28 13.01
CA PRO A 189 16.94 5.51 13.06
C PRO A 189 17.54 5.28 11.67
N GLY A 190 18.84 5.01 11.60
CA GLY A 190 19.54 4.65 10.37
C GLY A 190 20.33 5.80 9.74
N VAL A 191 21.43 5.44 9.07
CA VAL A 191 22.40 6.39 8.50
C VAL A 191 21.74 7.32 7.48
N ASP A 192 20.87 6.78 6.63
CA ASP A 192 20.18 7.56 5.60
C ASP A 192 19.22 8.60 6.19
N ALA A 193 18.56 8.31 7.33
CA ALA A 193 17.71 9.28 8.02
C ALA A 193 18.52 10.44 8.57
N GLN A 194 19.68 10.11 9.13
CA GLN A 194 20.53 11.06 9.83
C GLN A 194 21.44 11.85 8.88
N THR A 195 21.44 11.51 7.59
CA THR A 195 22.17 12.26 6.56
C THR A 195 21.32 13.44 6.08
N CYS A 196 21.65 14.65 6.52
CA CYS A 196 20.95 15.87 6.11
C CYS A 196 21.82 17.13 6.23
N ALA A 197 21.38 18.22 5.59
CA ALA A 197 22.17 19.44 5.50
C ALA A 197 22.08 20.27 6.78
N ASN A 198 20.93 20.23 7.45
CA ASN A 198 20.62 21.06 8.61
C ASN A 198 20.28 20.21 9.84
N ALA A 199 21.28 19.58 10.45
CA ALA A 199 21.08 18.85 11.70
C ALA A 199 20.83 19.81 12.87
N ILE A 200 19.78 19.56 13.66
CA ILE A 200 19.50 20.30 14.88
C ILE A 200 20.10 19.52 16.05
N SER A 201 21.00 20.14 16.81
CA SER A 201 21.62 19.54 18.00
C SER A 201 22.32 18.19 17.71
N GLY A 202 22.88 18.03 16.50
CA GLY A 202 23.56 16.80 16.08
C GLY A 202 22.64 15.70 15.55
N PHE A 203 21.32 15.91 15.53
CA PHE A 203 20.35 14.94 15.01
C PHE A 203 19.56 15.50 13.84
N CYS A 204 19.21 14.63 12.89
CA CYS A 204 18.33 14.97 11.81
C CYS A 204 16.88 14.59 12.14
N ALA A 205 16.00 15.59 12.14
CA ALA A 205 14.57 15.38 12.24
C ALA A 205 13.92 15.42 10.86
N ARG A 206 12.98 14.50 10.62
CA ARG A 206 12.25 14.38 9.35
C ARG A 206 10.76 14.40 9.57
N HIS A 207 10.03 14.82 8.54
CA HIS A 207 8.58 14.68 8.53
C HIS A 207 8.19 13.19 8.66
N PRO A 208 7.32 12.79 9.60
CA PRO A 208 6.74 11.46 9.62
C PRO A 208 5.64 11.33 8.55
N SER A 209 6.03 11.40 7.27
CA SER A 209 5.11 11.37 6.12
C SER A 209 4.20 10.13 6.11
N GLN A 210 4.69 9.00 6.63
CA GLN A 210 3.92 7.78 6.79
C GLN A 210 2.67 8.02 7.66
N LEU A 211 2.79 8.81 8.73
CA LEU A 211 1.66 9.16 9.59
C LEU A 211 0.69 10.13 8.91
N TYR A 212 1.19 10.99 8.01
CA TYR A 212 0.34 11.86 7.19
C TYR A 212 -0.48 11.04 6.19
N GLU A 213 0.14 10.05 5.53
CA GLU A 213 -0.53 9.10 4.63
C GLU A 213 -1.52 8.22 5.39
N ALA A 214 -1.12 7.67 6.55
CA ALA A 214 -1.99 6.90 7.43
C ALA A 214 -3.25 7.68 7.82
N LEU A 215 -3.08 8.96 8.19
CA LEU A 215 -4.19 9.83 8.55
C LEU A 215 -5.07 10.19 7.33
N GLY A 216 -4.48 10.64 6.23
CA GLY A 216 -5.22 11.14 5.07
C GLY A 216 -5.81 10.03 4.20
N GLU A 217 -4.96 9.12 3.71
CA GLU A 217 -5.34 8.04 2.79
C GLU A 217 -6.05 6.89 3.51
N GLY A 218 -5.75 6.71 4.81
CA GLY A 218 -6.32 5.67 5.64
C GLY A 218 -7.52 6.15 6.46
N LEU A 219 -7.26 6.88 7.54
CA LEU A 219 -8.29 7.19 8.54
C LEU A 219 -9.35 8.16 8.03
N ILE A 220 -8.97 9.32 7.49
CA ILE A 220 -9.89 10.36 7.03
C ILE A 220 -10.67 9.85 5.82
N LEU A 221 -9.98 9.39 4.79
CA LEU A 221 -10.63 8.87 3.58
C LEU A 221 -11.53 7.67 3.88
N GLY A 222 -11.05 6.70 4.68
CA GLY A 222 -11.85 5.58 5.14
C GLY A 222 -13.09 6.04 5.91
N SER A 223 -12.96 6.97 6.85
CA SER A 223 -14.10 7.50 7.61
C SER A 223 -15.14 8.18 6.72
N VAL A 224 -14.71 8.96 5.73
CA VAL A 224 -15.60 9.60 4.75
C VAL A 224 -16.35 8.55 3.93
N LEU A 225 -15.66 7.55 3.40
CA LEU A 225 -16.29 6.49 2.60
C LEU A 225 -17.28 5.67 3.43
N LEU A 226 -16.92 5.30 4.66
CA LEU A 226 -17.82 4.59 5.59
C LEU A 226 -19.06 5.43 5.93
N TYR A 227 -18.88 6.73 6.18
CA TYR A 227 -20.00 7.64 6.39
C TYR A 227 -20.92 7.65 5.17
N LEU A 228 -20.38 7.78 3.96
CA LEU A 228 -21.16 7.79 2.73
C LEU A 228 -21.91 6.46 2.52
N VAL A 229 -21.29 5.32 2.82
CA VAL A 229 -21.93 4.00 2.71
C VAL A 229 -23.07 3.82 3.72
N PHE A 230 -22.85 4.13 5.00
CA PHE A 230 -23.79 3.75 6.07
C PHE A 230 -24.74 4.86 6.52
N ARG A 231 -24.46 6.12 6.18
CA ARG A 231 -25.32 7.27 6.50
C ARG A 231 -26.00 7.88 5.29
N THR A 232 -25.64 7.48 4.08
CA THR A 232 -26.24 7.99 2.85
C THR A 232 -26.60 6.84 1.90
N GLN A 233 -27.05 7.17 0.69
CA GLN A 233 -27.38 6.18 -0.35
C GLN A 233 -26.27 6.07 -1.41
N ALA A 234 -25.01 6.33 -1.04
CA ALA A 234 -23.90 6.43 -1.98
C ALA A 234 -23.72 5.19 -2.87
N LEU A 235 -23.94 3.98 -2.32
CA LEU A 235 -23.86 2.71 -3.06
C LEU A 235 -24.92 2.59 -4.18
N ARG A 236 -25.96 3.43 -4.19
CA ARG A 236 -26.93 3.49 -5.29
C ARG A 236 -26.34 4.13 -6.55
N PHE A 237 -25.32 4.98 -6.40
CA PHE A 237 -24.64 5.68 -7.48
C PHE A 237 -23.38 4.91 -7.88
N THR A 238 -23.53 3.98 -8.81
CA THR A 238 -22.43 3.10 -9.24
C THR A 238 -21.22 3.89 -9.75
N GLY A 239 -20.06 3.63 -9.16
CA GLY A 239 -18.77 4.28 -9.45
C GLY A 239 -18.49 5.52 -8.60
N LEU A 240 -19.44 5.97 -7.76
CA LEU A 240 -19.27 7.16 -6.93
C LEU A 240 -18.18 6.95 -5.87
N LEU A 241 -18.19 5.83 -5.15
CA LEU A 241 -17.27 5.57 -4.05
C LEU A 241 -15.87 5.30 -4.58
N THR A 242 -15.74 4.58 -5.70
CA THR A 242 -14.46 4.48 -6.42
C THR A 242 -13.94 5.84 -6.85
N GLY A 243 -14.79 6.70 -7.43
CA GLY A 243 -14.38 8.04 -7.86
C GLY A 243 -13.87 8.90 -6.71
N ILE A 244 -14.57 8.89 -5.56
CA ILE A 244 -14.16 9.59 -4.34
C ILE A 244 -12.84 9.01 -3.81
N PHE A 245 -12.73 7.69 -3.70
CA PHE A 245 -11.50 7.04 -3.25
C PHE A 245 -10.30 7.43 -4.11
N VAL A 246 -10.39 7.28 -5.42
CA VAL A 246 -9.27 7.53 -6.35
C VAL A 246 -8.89 9.02 -6.35
N SER A 247 -9.87 9.92 -6.34
CA SER A 247 -9.59 11.37 -6.33
C SER A 247 -9.01 11.85 -5.00
N CYS A 248 -9.58 11.44 -3.87
CA CYS A 248 -9.08 11.83 -2.54
C CYS A 248 -7.73 11.19 -2.22
N TYR A 249 -7.50 9.94 -2.63
CA TYR A 249 -6.19 9.29 -2.52
C TYR A 249 -5.15 10.06 -3.32
N GLY A 250 -5.41 10.33 -4.61
CA GLY A 250 -4.50 11.10 -5.46
C GLY A 250 -4.23 12.49 -4.88
N PHE A 251 -5.25 13.17 -4.38
CA PHE A 251 -5.09 14.49 -3.76
C PHE A 251 -4.24 14.44 -2.48
N THR A 252 -4.50 13.48 -1.59
CA THR A 252 -3.70 13.29 -0.38
C THR A 252 -2.25 12.99 -0.72
N ARG A 253 -2.03 12.06 -1.66
CA ARG A 253 -0.69 11.67 -2.12
C ARG A 253 0.06 12.87 -2.71
N PHE A 254 -0.61 13.71 -3.50
CA PHE A 254 -0.06 14.94 -4.05
C PHE A 254 0.41 15.91 -2.95
N LEU A 255 -0.37 16.07 -1.88
CA LEU A 255 -0.01 16.94 -0.75
C LEU A 255 1.16 16.38 0.07
N VAL A 256 1.12 15.09 0.42
CA VAL A 256 2.20 14.45 1.20
C VAL A 256 3.53 14.51 0.46
N GLU A 257 3.50 14.43 -0.87
CA GLU A 257 4.69 14.46 -1.70
C GLU A 257 5.46 15.80 -1.61
N ILE A 258 4.83 16.88 -1.14
CA ILE A 258 5.48 18.16 -0.83
C ILE A 258 6.43 18.04 0.37
N VAL A 259 6.20 17.09 1.27
CA VAL A 259 7.04 16.84 2.46
C VAL A 259 7.77 15.51 2.40
N ARG A 260 7.50 14.66 1.40
CA ARG A 260 8.12 13.34 1.26
C ARG A 260 9.54 13.42 0.72
N GLN A 261 10.45 12.59 1.24
CA GLN A 261 11.78 12.46 0.68
C GLN A 261 11.65 11.81 -0.71
N PRO A 262 12.19 12.41 -1.78
CA PRO A 262 12.09 11.85 -3.12
C PRO A 262 13.06 10.67 -3.27
N ASP A 263 12.75 9.76 -4.18
CA ASP A 263 13.61 8.60 -4.45
C ASP A 263 15.00 9.05 -4.93
N ALA A 264 16.04 8.34 -4.51
CA ALA A 264 17.43 8.73 -4.74
C ALA A 264 17.77 8.96 -6.23
N HIS A 265 17.12 8.23 -7.15
CA HIS A 265 17.37 8.36 -8.59
C HIS A 265 16.90 9.70 -9.19
N PHE A 266 16.02 10.43 -8.51
CA PHE A 266 15.61 11.78 -8.94
C PHE A 266 16.49 12.88 -8.32
N GLN A 267 17.31 12.57 -7.32
CA GLN A 267 18.16 13.55 -6.65
C GLN A 267 19.50 13.73 -7.37
N SER A 268 19.88 14.97 -7.63
CA SER A 268 21.20 15.35 -8.14
C SER A 268 21.63 16.69 -7.54
N LEU A 269 22.89 17.10 -7.75
CA LEU A 269 23.39 18.41 -7.30
C LEU A 269 22.56 19.58 -7.89
N GLU A 270 22.04 19.42 -9.10
CA GLU A 270 21.20 20.41 -9.79
C GLU A 270 19.70 20.28 -9.45
N ASN A 271 19.30 19.13 -8.88
CA ASN A 271 17.92 18.82 -8.50
C ASN A 271 17.86 18.22 -7.07
N PRO A 272 18.16 19.02 -6.03
CA PRO A 272 18.16 18.53 -4.65
C PRO A 272 16.75 18.17 -4.15
N ILE A 273 15.70 18.72 -4.77
CA ILE A 273 14.30 18.48 -4.39
C ILE A 273 13.76 17.17 -4.99
N GLY A 274 14.45 16.61 -6.00
CA GLY A 274 14.06 15.38 -6.68
C GLY A 274 12.84 15.53 -7.58
N PHE A 275 12.72 16.65 -8.30
CA PHE A 275 11.68 16.83 -9.30
C PHE A 275 11.83 15.85 -10.45
N ALA A 276 10.74 15.25 -10.91
CA ALA A 276 10.72 14.43 -12.11
C ALA A 276 10.58 15.29 -13.38
N ILE A 277 9.87 16.41 -13.28
CA ILE A 277 9.80 17.45 -14.32
C ILE A 277 10.07 18.79 -13.64
N GLN A 278 11.07 19.51 -14.14
CA GLN A 278 11.51 20.79 -13.59
C GLN A 278 11.32 21.92 -14.61
N PHE A 279 10.72 23.02 -14.16
CA PHE A 279 10.52 24.27 -14.88
C PHE A 279 11.20 25.39 -14.09
N GLY A 280 12.51 25.54 -14.27
CA GLY A 280 13.33 26.49 -13.51
C GLY A 280 13.42 26.08 -12.03
N LYS A 281 12.90 26.93 -11.13
CA LYS A 281 12.90 26.67 -9.67
C LYS A 281 11.70 25.86 -9.17
N LEU A 282 10.70 25.67 -10.02
CA LEU A 282 9.50 24.90 -9.71
C LEU A 282 9.55 23.56 -10.44
N GLY A 283 8.90 22.54 -9.89
CA GLY A 283 8.81 21.25 -10.54
C GLY A 283 7.75 20.38 -9.89
N LEU A 284 7.50 19.24 -10.53
CA LEU A 284 6.64 18.20 -10.00
C LEU A 284 7.48 16.96 -9.75
N THR A 285 7.30 16.33 -8.60
CA THR A 285 7.91 15.01 -8.35
C THR A 285 7.13 13.92 -9.08
N MET A 286 7.72 12.72 -9.17
CA MET A 286 7.05 11.58 -9.78
C MET A 286 5.73 11.24 -9.07
N GLY A 287 5.69 11.30 -7.74
CA GLY A 287 4.47 11.07 -6.97
C GLY A 287 3.35 12.06 -7.30
N GLN A 288 3.68 13.34 -7.53
CA GLN A 288 2.70 14.36 -7.94
C GLN A 288 2.18 14.09 -9.35
N ILE A 289 3.07 13.75 -10.29
CA ILE A 289 2.70 13.44 -11.68
C ILE A 289 1.74 12.26 -11.73
N LEU A 290 2.05 11.18 -11.00
CA LEU A 290 1.19 9.99 -10.95
C LEU A 290 -0.15 10.25 -10.24
N SER A 291 -0.19 11.21 -9.32
CA SER A 291 -1.41 11.57 -8.60
C SER A 291 -2.41 12.37 -9.45
N LEU A 292 -1.95 13.18 -10.40
CA LEU A 292 -2.82 14.03 -11.23
C LEU A 292 -3.83 13.22 -12.07
N PRO A 293 -3.44 12.17 -12.84
CA PRO A 293 -4.39 11.31 -13.53
C PRO A 293 -5.43 10.68 -12.60
N MET A 294 -5.01 10.26 -11.40
CA MET A 294 -5.93 9.69 -10.41
C MET A 294 -6.97 10.72 -9.98
N ILE A 295 -6.56 11.96 -9.68
CA ILE A 295 -7.49 13.05 -9.33
C ILE A 295 -8.51 13.26 -10.44
N PHE A 296 -8.06 13.41 -11.70
CA PHE A 296 -8.96 13.67 -12.81
C PHE A 296 -9.89 12.49 -13.14
N ILE A 297 -9.38 11.26 -13.15
CA ILE A 297 -10.18 10.05 -13.38
C ILE A 297 -11.21 9.88 -12.25
N GLY A 298 -10.81 10.10 -11.00
CA GLY A 298 -11.71 10.02 -9.85
C GLY A 298 -12.83 11.06 -9.92
N LEU A 299 -12.50 12.32 -10.22
CA LEU A 299 -13.50 13.37 -10.41
C LEU A 299 -14.45 13.08 -11.58
N TRP A 300 -13.93 12.54 -12.69
CA TRP A 300 -14.75 12.12 -13.82
C TRP A 300 -15.72 11.00 -13.44
N LEU A 301 -15.28 10.00 -12.65
CA LEU A 301 -16.15 8.94 -12.13
C LEU A 301 -17.26 9.50 -11.23
N VAL A 302 -16.93 10.43 -10.33
CA VAL A 302 -17.91 11.12 -9.47
C VAL A 302 -18.95 11.86 -10.32
N TYR A 303 -18.50 12.61 -11.31
CA TYR A 303 -19.39 13.33 -12.23
C TYR A 303 -20.32 12.37 -12.99
N ARG A 304 -19.76 11.30 -13.57
CA ARG A 304 -20.51 10.26 -14.29
C ARG A 304 -21.54 9.54 -13.42
N ALA A 305 -21.21 9.28 -12.16
CA ALA A 305 -22.10 8.58 -11.23
C ALA A 305 -23.34 9.42 -10.84
N ARG A 306 -23.24 10.76 -10.91
CA ARG A 306 -24.35 11.68 -10.58
C ARG A 306 -25.25 12.06 -11.76
N LEU A 307 -24.82 11.80 -12.99
CA LEU A 307 -25.60 12.08 -14.20
C LEU A 307 -26.66 11.00 -14.50
N LYS A 308 -26.63 9.88 -13.77
CA LYS A 308 -27.58 8.77 -13.89
C LYS A 308 -28.57 8.81 -12.74
#